data_AF-A0A650CHN6-F1
#
_entry.id   AF-A0A650CHN6-F1
#
_cell.length_a   1.000
_cell.length_b   1.000
_cell.length_c   1.000
_cell.angle_alpha   90.00
_cell.angle_beta   90.00
_cell.angle_gamma   90.00
#
_symmetry.space_group_name_H-M   'P 1'
#
loop_
_entity.id
_entity.type
_entity.pdbx_description
1 polymer ?
#
loop_
_entity_poly.entity_id
_entity_poly.type
_entity_poly.pdbx_seq_one_letter_code
_entity_poly.pdbx_strand_id
1 'polypeptide(L)'
;MTKSIIKIDDKILIEINKKGINAILVNGEIKVGDYDGVEFKETKMKHEEFVKEIVDKVKEFLLKCNFIQSIVMSDMYYIKFYLGEREVIAFISEDGKITLNVEVELNEDLKEKLLLCVDEFKKLLKIS
;
A
#
# COMPACT_ATOMS: atom_id res chain seq x y z
N MET A 1 -10.20 3.01 -9.92
CA MET A 1 -8.90 2.45 -10.36
C MET A 1 -8.10 2.19 -9.11
N THR A 2 -7.73 0.94 -8.88
CA THR A 2 -7.11 0.48 -7.62
C THR A 2 -5.73 1.11 -7.45
N LYS A 3 -5.38 1.46 -6.22
CA LYS A 3 -4.02 1.86 -5.85
C LYS A 3 -3.61 1.06 -4.62
N SER A 4 -2.38 0.60 -4.59
CA SER A 4 -1.94 -0.32 -3.53
C SER A 4 -0.46 -0.20 -3.24
N ILE A 5 -0.09 -0.63 -2.04
CA ILE A 5 1.28 -0.99 -1.66
C ILE A 5 1.20 -2.37 -1.04
N ILE A 6 1.94 -3.33 -1.59
CA ILE A 6 1.93 -4.74 -1.18
C ILE A 6 3.37 -5.18 -0.91
N LYS A 7 3.64 -5.66 0.30
CA LYS A 7 4.88 -6.35 0.65
C LYS A 7 4.75 -7.81 0.26
N ILE A 8 5.71 -8.32 -0.51
CA ILE A 8 5.79 -9.72 -0.93
C ILE A 8 7.22 -10.17 -0.67
N ASP A 9 7.43 -10.87 0.44
CA ASP A 9 8.77 -11.24 0.93
C ASP A 9 9.70 -10.02 1.04
N ASP A 10 10.76 -9.98 0.23
CA ASP A 10 11.74 -8.90 0.13
C ASP A 10 11.36 -7.81 -0.89
N LYS A 11 10.18 -7.92 -1.50
CA LYS A 11 9.71 -7.07 -2.59
C LYS A 11 8.61 -6.13 -2.14
N ILE A 12 8.53 -4.98 -2.80
CA ILE A 12 7.44 -4.02 -2.66
C ILE A 12 6.83 -3.81 -4.04
N LEU A 13 5.53 -4.08 -4.14
CA LEU A 13 4.73 -3.78 -5.33
C LEU A 13 3.86 -2.54 -5.04
N ILE A 14 3.87 -1.57 -5.94
CA ILE A 14 3.18 -0.29 -5.80
C ILE A 14 2.30 -0.10 -7.04
N GLU A 15 0.98 -0.11 -6.87
CA GLU A 15 0.03 0.26 -7.93
C GLU A 15 -0.38 1.72 -7.77
N ILE A 16 -0.10 2.57 -8.76
CA ILE A 16 -0.36 4.01 -8.66
C ILE A 16 -1.14 4.60 -9.84
N ASN A 17 -1.05 3.97 -11.02
CA ASN A 17 -1.74 4.37 -12.25
C ASN A 17 -1.63 5.88 -12.55
N LYS A 18 -0.40 6.37 -12.74
CA LYS A 18 -0.11 7.79 -12.93
C LYS A 18 1.03 8.01 -13.93
N LYS A 19 0.95 9.08 -14.74
CA LYS A 19 1.95 9.40 -15.79
C LYS A 19 2.24 8.21 -16.72
N GLY A 20 1.24 7.39 -17.02
CA GLY A 20 1.39 6.18 -17.84
C GLY A 20 2.20 5.05 -17.21
N ILE A 21 2.38 5.08 -15.88
CA ILE A 21 2.95 4.01 -15.06
C ILE A 21 1.82 3.37 -14.26
N ASN A 22 1.56 2.09 -14.48
CA ASN A 22 0.49 1.37 -13.80
C ASN A 22 0.98 0.83 -12.45
N ALA A 23 2.12 0.15 -12.45
CA ALA A 23 2.76 -0.40 -11.26
C ALA A 23 4.28 -0.21 -11.24
N ILE A 24 4.85 -0.23 -10.03
CA ILE A 24 6.29 -0.21 -9.75
C ILE A 24 6.61 -1.42 -8.88
N LEU A 25 7.64 -2.20 -9.25
CA LEU A 25 8.17 -3.30 -8.45
C LEU A 25 9.57 -2.94 -7.95
N VAL A 26 9.78 -3.09 -6.64
CA VAL A 26 11.07 -2.85 -5.97
C VAL A 26 11.57 -4.16 -5.38
N ASN A 27 12.70 -4.66 -5.86
CA ASN A 27 13.29 -5.96 -5.46
C ASN A 27 14.83 -5.95 -5.53
N GLY A 28 15.45 -4.91 -4.97
CA GLY A 28 16.87 -4.58 -5.16
C GLY A 28 17.14 -3.66 -6.35
N GLU A 29 16.24 -3.69 -7.34
CA GLU A 29 16.16 -2.72 -8.45
C GLU A 29 14.76 -2.10 -8.49
N ILE A 30 14.57 -1.06 -9.32
CA ILE A 30 13.26 -0.44 -9.54
C ILE A 30 12.81 -0.73 -10.97
N LYS A 31 11.66 -1.39 -11.09
CA LYS A 31 11.03 -1.74 -12.36
C LYS A 31 9.66 -1.09 -12.47
N VAL A 32 9.26 -0.72 -13.69
CA VAL A 32 7.90 -0.22 -13.97
C VAL A 32 7.18 -1.20 -14.87
N GLY A 33 5.88 -1.32 -14.72
CA GLY A 33 5.12 -2.34 -15.43
C GLY A 33 3.62 -2.28 -15.20
N ASP A 34 2.97 -3.34 -15.66
CA ASP A 34 1.56 -3.62 -15.43
C ASP A 34 1.43 -4.71 -14.37
N TYR A 35 0.40 -4.62 -13.54
CA TYR A 35 0.04 -5.66 -12.58
C TYR A 35 -1.45 -5.95 -12.68
N ASP A 36 -1.79 -7.22 -12.84
CA ASP A 36 -3.18 -7.67 -13.02
C ASP A 36 -3.81 -8.28 -11.76
N GLY A 37 -3.10 -8.19 -10.62
CA GLY A 37 -3.49 -8.85 -9.37
C GLY A 37 -2.81 -10.20 -9.14
N VAL A 38 -2.11 -10.73 -10.15
CA VAL A 38 -1.41 -12.02 -10.08
C VAL A 38 0.04 -11.89 -10.56
N GLU A 39 0.24 -11.26 -11.72
CA GLU A 39 1.54 -11.19 -12.39
C GLU A 39 1.94 -9.73 -12.67
N PHE A 40 3.23 -9.44 -12.43
CA PHE A 40 3.84 -8.18 -12.84
C PHE A 40 4.55 -8.34 -14.18
N LYS A 41 4.17 -7.52 -15.16
CA LYS A 41 4.79 -7.49 -16.49
C LYS A 41 5.59 -6.22 -16.66
N GLU A 42 6.91 -6.37 -16.74
CA GLU A 42 7.83 -5.25 -16.91
C GLU A 42 7.60 -4.55 -18.24
N THR A 43 7.66 -3.22 -18.20
CA THR A 43 7.60 -2.35 -19.37
C THR A 43 8.81 -1.41 -19.36
N LYS A 44 8.98 -0.66 -20.45
CA LYS A 44 10.09 0.31 -20.55
C LYS A 44 9.96 1.40 -19.47
N MET A 45 11.06 1.65 -18.75
CA MET A 45 11.17 2.74 -17.79
C MET A 45 10.76 4.09 -18.40
N LYS A 46 9.90 4.81 -17.69
CA LYS A 46 9.43 6.17 -18.00
C LYS A 46 9.40 6.99 -16.72
N HIS A 47 9.61 8.30 -16.84
CA HIS A 47 9.54 9.25 -15.71
C HIS A 47 10.38 8.84 -14.50
N GLU A 48 11.66 8.52 -14.71
CA GLU A 48 12.55 7.94 -13.69
C GLU A 48 12.60 8.75 -12.38
N GLU A 49 12.67 10.09 -12.46
CA GLU A 49 12.67 10.96 -11.27
C GLU A 49 11.39 10.81 -10.44
N PHE A 50 10.23 10.80 -11.11
CA PHE A 50 8.93 10.58 -10.47
C PHE A 50 8.84 9.17 -9.86
N VAL A 51 9.33 8.15 -10.56
CA VAL A 51 9.37 6.77 -10.05
C VAL A 51 10.21 6.70 -8.78
N LYS A 52 11.40 7.31 -8.76
CA LYS A 52 12.27 7.37 -7.58
C LYS A 52 11.60 8.09 -6.41
N GLU A 53 10.96 9.24 -6.67
CA GLU A 53 10.20 9.97 -5.66
C GLU A 53 9.09 9.11 -5.02
N ILE A 54 8.31 8.40 -5.84
CA ILE A 54 7.27 7.49 -5.34
C ILE A 54 7.88 6.37 -4.50
N VAL A 55 8.97 5.75 -4.97
CA VAL A 55 9.64 4.67 -4.23
C VAL A 55 10.16 5.15 -2.88
N ASP A 56 10.78 6.33 -2.82
CA ASP A 56 11.30 6.88 -1.57
C ASP A 56 10.17 7.22 -0.60
N LYS A 57 9.06 7.78 -1.09
CA LYS A 57 7.87 8.06 -0.27
C LYS A 57 7.19 6.79 0.22
N VAL A 58 7.15 5.73 -0.58
CA VAL A 58 6.66 4.43 -0.15
C VAL A 58 7.57 3.83 0.92
N LYS A 59 8.89 3.95 0.79
CA LYS A 59 9.83 3.49 1.84
C LYS A 59 9.62 4.26 3.14
N GLU A 60 9.50 5.59 3.10
CA GLU A 60 9.17 6.42 4.27
C GLU A 60 7.84 5.99 4.90
N PHE A 61 6.80 5.76 4.09
CA PHE A 61 5.50 5.26 4.53
C PHE A 61 5.64 3.91 5.25
N LEU A 62 6.38 2.96 4.67
CA LEU A 62 6.57 1.63 5.24
C LEU A 62 7.43 1.64 6.52
N LEU A 63 8.28 2.65 6.73
CA LEU A 63 8.96 2.84 8.02
C LEU A 63 7.98 3.25 9.11
N LYS A 64 7.02 4.13 8.80
CA LYS A 64 5.97 4.55 9.75
C LYS A 64 4.92 3.47 9.97
N CYS A 65 4.57 2.75 8.90
CA CYS A 65 3.53 1.73 8.84
C CYS A 65 4.15 0.33 8.70
N ASN A 66 5.15 0.05 9.54
CA ASN A 66 5.99 -1.15 9.41
C ASN A 66 5.23 -2.48 9.62
N PHE A 67 4.16 -2.47 10.41
CA PHE A 67 3.32 -3.62 10.70
C PHE A 67 2.35 -4.01 9.57
N ILE A 68 2.13 -3.11 8.60
CA ILE A 68 1.24 -3.36 7.47
C ILE A 68 1.91 -4.27 6.45
N GLN A 69 1.22 -5.31 5.99
CA GLN A 69 1.63 -6.16 4.88
C GLN A 69 1.16 -5.60 3.54
N SER A 70 -0.08 -5.12 3.48
CA SER A 70 -0.56 -4.39 2.32
C SER A 70 -1.60 -3.34 2.69
N ILE A 71 -1.67 -2.29 1.88
CA ILE A 71 -2.73 -1.30 1.90
C ILE A 71 -3.27 -1.14 0.48
N VAL A 72 -4.58 -1.21 0.33
CA VAL A 72 -5.27 -1.09 -0.96
C VAL A 72 -6.37 -0.06 -0.84
N MET A 73 -6.50 0.82 -1.84
CA MET A 73 -7.61 1.74 -2.01
C MET A 73 -8.43 1.32 -3.23
N SER A 74 -9.70 1.03 -3.00
CA SER A 74 -10.72 0.82 -4.04
C SER A 74 -11.92 1.74 -3.77
N ASP A 75 -13.03 1.19 -3.28
CA ASP A 75 -14.20 1.88 -2.70
C ASP A 75 -13.98 2.30 -1.24
N MET A 76 -13.11 1.58 -0.55
CA MET A 76 -12.64 1.88 0.80
C MET A 76 -11.15 1.49 0.93
N TYR A 77 -10.60 1.63 2.13
CA TYR A 77 -9.22 1.23 2.43
C TYR A 77 -9.21 -0.17 3.05
N TYR A 78 -8.35 -1.02 2.52
CA TYR A 78 -8.13 -2.38 3.01
C TYR A 78 -6.71 -2.45 3.52
N ILE A 79 -6.53 -2.72 4.81
CA ILE A 79 -5.21 -2.89 5.41
C ILE A 79 -5.06 -4.33 5.88
N LYS A 80 -4.07 -5.03 5.32
CA LYS A 80 -3.66 -6.36 5.75
C LYS A 80 -2.48 -6.24 6.71
N PHE A 81 -2.54 -6.89 7.87
CA PHE A 81 -1.47 -6.87 8.88
C PHE A 81 -1.53 -8.14 9.75
N TYR A 82 -0.54 -8.32 10.62
CA TYR A 82 -0.51 -9.42 11.59
C TYR A 82 -0.86 -8.93 13.00
N LEU A 83 -1.73 -9.68 13.68
CA LEU A 83 -2.01 -9.53 15.10
C LEU A 83 -1.56 -10.82 15.81
N GLY A 84 -0.36 -10.79 16.38
CA GLY A 84 0.34 -12.00 16.79
C GLY A 84 0.67 -12.84 15.55
N GLU A 85 0.28 -14.12 15.55
CA GLU A 85 0.45 -15.03 14.41
C GLU A 85 -0.72 -14.98 13.41
N ARG A 86 -1.78 -14.23 13.73
CA ARG A 86 -3.00 -14.19 12.93
C ARG A 86 -2.93 -13.08 11.89
N GLU A 87 -3.18 -13.44 10.64
CA GLU A 87 -3.40 -12.49 9.56
C GLU A 87 -4.80 -11.86 9.66
N VAL A 88 -4.85 -10.52 9.61
CA VAL A 88 -6.08 -9.73 9.76
C VAL A 88 -6.18 -8.74 8.62
N ILE A 89 -7.41 -8.55 8.13
CA ILE A 89 -7.76 -7.50 7.16
C ILE A 89 -8.72 -6.54 7.84
N ALA A 90 -8.30 -5.28 7.94
CA ALA A 90 -9.13 -4.16 8.34
C ALA A 90 -9.74 -3.48 7.11
N PHE A 91 -11.05 -3.28 7.14
CA PHE A 91 -11.82 -2.51 6.18
C PHE A 91 -12.12 -1.16 6.81
N ILE A 92 -11.66 -0.09 6.18
CA ILE A 92 -11.71 1.27 6.74
C ILE A 92 -12.44 2.17 5.75
N SER A 93 -13.64 2.60 6.13
CA SER A 93 -14.47 3.52 5.36
C SER A 93 -13.92 4.95 5.39
N GLU A 94 -14.44 5.82 4.52
CA GLU A 94 -14.01 7.23 4.45
C GLU A 94 -14.28 8.00 5.75
N ASP A 95 -15.32 7.64 6.50
CA ASP A 95 -15.66 8.22 7.81
C ASP A 95 -14.84 7.63 8.97
N GLY A 96 -13.86 6.76 8.68
CA GLY A 96 -12.92 6.21 9.65
C GLY A 96 -13.44 5.03 10.46
N LYS A 97 -14.62 4.48 10.14
CA LYS A 97 -15.08 3.24 10.77
C LYS A 97 -14.22 2.06 10.32
N ILE A 98 -13.83 1.24 11.30
CA ILE A 98 -13.00 0.05 11.06
C ILE A 98 -13.84 -1.19 11.33
N THR A 99 -13.94 -2.07 10.33
CA THR A 99 -14.42 -3.45 10.51
C THR A 99 -13.30 -4.42 10.18
N LEU A 100 -13.37 -5.63 10.72
CA LEU A 100 -12.35 -6.66 10.49
C LEU A 100 -12.96 -7.87 9.80
N ASN A 101 -12.13 -8.64 9.09
CA ASN A 101 -12.52 -9.94 8.52
C ASN A 101 -12.64 -11.05 9.59
N VAL A 102 -12.30 -10.74 10.84
CA VAL A 102 -12.27 -11.67 11.96
C VAL A 102 -12.90 -11.04 13.19
N GLU A 103 -13.49 -11.86 14.05
CA GLU A 103 -14.02 -11.43 15.33
C GLU A 103 -12.89 -11.23 16.34
N VAL A 104 -12.32 -10.02 16.37
CA VAL A 104 -11.33 -9.57 17.35
C VAL A 104 -11.59 -8.09 17.67
N GLU A 105 -11.39 -7.71 18.94
CA GLU A 105 -11.42 -6.31 19.35
C GLU A 105 -10.05 -5.66 19.14
N LEU A 106 -10.00 -4.54 18.42
CA LEU A 106 -8.80 -3.72 18.33
C LEU A 106 -8.71 -2.82 19.55
N ASN A 107 -7.53 -2.73 20.15
CA ASN A 107 -7.24 -1.67 21.10
C ASN A 107 -7.19 -0.30 20.39
N GLU A 108 -7.40 0.78 21.14
CA GLU A 108 -7.45 2.14 20.60
C GLU A 108 -6.13 2.53 19.90
N ASP A 109 -4.97 2.21 20.49
CA ASP A 109 -3.66 2.48 19.89
C ASP A 109 -3.51 1.91 18.47
N LEU A 110 -4.00 0.69 18.24
CA LEU A 110 -3.92 0.04 16.93
C LEU A 110 -4.92 0.67 15.94
N LYS A 111 -6.12 1.06 16.40
CA LYS A 111 -7.08 1.81 15.58
C LYS A 111 -6.46 3.12 15.11
N GLU A 112 -5.86 3.90 16.02
CA GLU A 112 -5.19 5.14 15.68
C GLU A 112 -4.06 4.94 14.67
N LYS A 113 -3.21 3.92 14.87
CA LYS A 113 -2.13 3.58 13.92
C LYS A 113 -2.66 3.21 12.54
N LEU A 114 -3.75 2.43 12.46
CA LEU A 114 -4.37 2.07 11.18
C LEU A 114 -4.88 3.32 10.45
N LEU A 115 -5.58 4.21 11.15
CA LEU A 115 -6.09 5.46 10.57
C LEU A 115 -4.97 6.40 10.12
N LEU A 116 -3.90 6.53 10.92
CA LEU A 116 -2.71 7.28 10.53
C LEU A 116 -2.07 6.73 9.25
N CYS A 117 -2.00 5.41 9.11
CA CYS A 117 -1.51 4.79 7.89
C CYS A 117 -2.41 5.05 6.68
N VAL A 118 -3.74 5.03 6.85
CA VAL A 118 -4.66 5.46 5.78
C VAL A 118 -4.38 6.89 5.36
N ASP A 119 -4.19 7.81 6.30
CA ASP A 119 -3.97 9.23 5.99
C ASP A 119 -2.61 9.50 5.34
N GLU A 120 -1.55 8.83 5.78
CA GLU A 120 -0.25 8.90 5.11
C GLU A 120 -0.33 8.32 3.68
N PHE A 121 -1.07 7.22 3.49
CA PHE A 121 -1.29 6.66 2.17
C PHE A 121 -2.05 7.63 1.26
N LYS A 122 -3.14 8.25 1.74
CA LYS A 122 -3.87 9.31 1.00
C LYS A 122 -2.96 10.44 0.54
N LYS A 123 -2.00 10.88 1.36
CA LYS A 123 -1.02 11.92 0.98
C LYS A 123 -0.13 11.44 -0.17
N LEU A 124 0.35 10.20 -0.10
CA LEU A 124 1.16 9.58 -1.16
C LEU A 124 0.41 9.54 -2.48
N LEU A 125 -0.88 9.19 -2.46
CA LEU A 125 -1.72 9.12 -3.66
C LEU A 125 -1.94 10.47 -4.37
N LYS A 126 -1.69 11.60 -3.69
CA LYS A 126 -1.83 12.97 -4.23
C LYS A 126 -0.57 13.48 -4.94
N ILE A 127 0.57 12.82 -4.82
CA ILE A 127 1.84 13.21 -5.48
C ILE A 127 1.61 13.32 -6.99
N SER A 128 1.90 14.49 -7.58
CA SER A 128 1.48 14.90 -8.93
C SER A 128 2.50 14.66 -10.03
#